data_AF-A0A162RHL8-F1
#
_entry.id   AF-A0A162RHL8-F1
#
_cell.length_a   1.000
_cell.length_b   1.000
_cell.length_c   1.000
_cell.angle_alpha   90.00
_cell.angle_beta   90.00
_cell.angle_gamma   90.00
#
_symmetry.space_group_name_H-M   'P 1'
#
loop_
_entity.id
_entity.type
_entity.pdbx_description
1 polymer ?
#
loop_
_entity_poly.entity_id
_entity_poly.type
_entity_poly.pdbx_seq_one_letter_code
_entity_poly.pdbx_strand_id
1 'polypeptide(L)'
;MVYSKEYKQKIAFEYPCYICGNVLSKARQAINHLENIHGYKINGRLVGRRRPESPNFVYINDPQIRSDFEVYHCACPSCWYHCPCDDEALTSLADHIREKHKPNNVDPSKNNNGNISRPQVQYVIRNKILPKGEETDELETEEEEEEEEQGKGKKRAPLTKAKAQPKYKKKDTNQLGINDVYQRIVDLTEMFNSLMKNKISNTNNDTSNSADKAD
;
A
#
# COMPACT_ATOMS: atom_id res chain seq x y z
N MET A 1 35.70 3.01 -5.90
CA MET A 1 34.47 3.71 -5.49
C MET A 1 33.58 2.66 -4.85
N VAL A 2 33.51 2.64 -3.52
CA VAL A 2 32.73 1.64 -2.78
C VAL A 2 31.28 2.12 -2.79
N TYR A 3 30.44 1.52 -3.63
CA TYR A 3 28.99 1.71 -3.54
C TYR A 3 28.50 0.97 -2.31
N SER A 4 28.55 1.61 -1.13
CA SER A 4 27.80 1.10 0.02
C SER A 4 26.32 1.24 -0.34
N LYS A 5 25.62 0.12 -0.56
CA LYS A 5 24.16 0.13 -0.70
C LYS A 5 23.60 0.75 0.58
N GLU A 6 22.95 1.91 0.46
CA GLU A 6 22.26 2.53 1.59
C GLU A 6 21.25 1.53 2.14
N TYR A 7 21.37 1.21 3.42
CA TYR A 7 20.45 0.29 4.09
C TYR A 7 19.07 0.92 4.13
N LYS A 8 18.07 0.22 3.58
CA LYS A 8 16.66 0.62 3.62
C LYS A 8 15.90 -0.30 4.56
N GLN A 9 15.22 0.28 5.55
CA GLN A 9 14.44 -0.48 6.51
C GLN A 9 13.19 -1.09 5.85
N LYS A 10 12.98 -2.39 6.05
CA LYS A 10 11.78 -3.08 5.54
C LYS A 10 10.60 -2.85 6.49
N ILE A 11 9.50 -2.28 5.98
CA ILE A 11 8.31 -2.00 6.79
C ILE A 11 7.06 -2.65 6.22
N ALA A 12 6.19 -3.12 7.11
CA ALA A 12 4.84 -3.58 6.79
C ALA A 12 3.80 -2.58 7.33
N PHE A 13 2.70 -2.41 6.59
CA PHE A 13 1.65 -1.47 6.98
C PHE A 13 0.49 -2.14 7.69
N GLU A 14 0.07 -1.52 8.78
CA GLU A 14 -1.19 -1.80 9.46
C GLU A 14 -2.13 -0.58 9.32
N TYR A 15 -3.43 -0.83 9.26
CA TYR A 15 -4.43 0.22 9.15
C TYR A 15 -5.31 0.24 10.42
N PRO A 16 -4.81 0.75 11.56
CA PRO A 16 -5.61 0.87 12.75
C PRO A 16 -6.70 1.94 12.58
N CYS A 17 -7.85 1.72 13.19
CA CYS A 17 -8.83 2.77 13.41
C CYS A 17 -8.28 3.74 14.47
N TYR A 18 -8.10 5.01 14.12
CA TYR A 18 -7.61 6.03 15.05
C TYR A 18 -8.60 6.34 16.20
N ILE A 19 -9.85 5.86 16.11
CA ILE A 19 -10.87 6.03 17.14
C ILE A 19 -10.84 4.87 18.13
N CYS A 20 -11.01 3.62 17.66
CA CYS A 20 -11.15 2.45 18.53
C CYS A 20 -9.93 1.50 18.55
N GLY A 21 -8.86 1.80 17.82
CA GLY A 21 -7.60 1.03 17.82
C GLY A 21 -7.65 -0.32 17.10
N ASN A 22 -8.81 -0.76 16.61
CA ASN A 22 -8.94 -2.00 15.84
C ASN A 22 -8.06 -1.97 14.58
N VAL A 23 -7.24 -2.99 14.37
CA VAL A 23 -6.39 -3.12 13.18
C VAL A 23 -7.11 -3.79 12.03
N LEU A 24 -7.12 -3.13 10.88
CA LEU A 24 -7.67 -3.64 9.63
C LEU A 24 -6.55 -4.00 8.66
N SER A 25 -6.77 -5.04 7.85
CA SER A 25 -5.76 -5.55 6.92
C SER A 25 -5.55 -4.66 5.69
N LYS A 26 -6.58 -3.89 5.29
CA LYS A 26 -6.55 -3.07 4.07
C LYS A 26 -7.09 -1.67 4.35
N ALA A 27 -6.53 -0.67 3.67
CA ALA A 27 -6.98 0.73 3.74
C ALA A 27 -8.50 0.87 3.55
N ARG A 28 -9.07 0.19 2.54
CA ARG A 28 -10.51 0.22 2.27
C ARG A 28 -11.34 -0.34 3.42
N GLN A 29 -10.85 -1.35 4.13
CA GLN A 29 -11.54 -1.88 5.31
C GLN A 29 -11.56 -0.86 6.45
N ALA A 30 -10.46 -0.14 6.66
CA ALA A 30 -10.40 0.93 7.66
C ALA A 30 -11.35 2.09 7.34
N ILE A 31 -11.46 2.50 6.07
CA ILE A 31 -12.42 3.53 5.63
C ILE A 31 -13.85 3.06 5.90
N ASN A 32 -14.20 1.86 5.45
CA ASN A 32 -15.54 1.31 5.66
C ASN A 32 -15.84 1.14 7.15
N HIS A 33 -14.86 0.78 7.96
CA HIS A 33 -15.01 0.67 9.41
C HIS A 33 -15.33 2.04 10.03
N LEU A 34 -14.60 3.09 9.66
CA LEU A 34 -14.85 4.46 10.15
C LEU A 34 -16.27 4.95 9.79
N GLU A 35 -16.72 4.67 8.57
CA GLU A 35 -18.06 5.07 8.13
C GLU A 35 -19.16 4.26 8.83
N ASN A 36 -19.01 2.93 8.89
CA ASN A 36 -20.06 2.05 9.41
C ASN A 36 -20.15 2.03 10.94
N ILE A 37 -19.01 2.09 11.63
CA ILE A 37 -18.92 1.95 13.09
C ILE A 37 -18.90 3.32 13.77
N HIS A 38 -18.22 4.30 13.19
CA HIS A 38 -18.03 5.62 13.80
C HIS A 38 -18.75 6.75 13.06
N GLY A 39 -19.48 6.47 11.97
CA GLY A 39 -20.25 7.49 11.26
C GLY A 39 -19.40 8.60 10.63
N TYR A 40 -18.10 8.37 10.41
CA TYR A 40 -17.21 9.33 9.78
C TYR A 40 -16.81 8.87 8.39
N LYS A 41 -17.00 9.74 7.41
CA LYS A 41 -16.59 9.51 6.02
C LYS A 41 -15.29 10.24 5.73
N ILE A 42 -14.32 9.50 5.21
CA ILE A 42 -13.04 10.02 4.70
C ILE A 42 -12.85 9.58 3.25
N ASN A 43 -12.22 10.43 2.45
CA ASN A 43 -11.94 10.10 1.06
C ASN A 43 -10.82 9.07 0.98
N GLY A 44 -11.01 8.03 0.17
CA GLY A 44 -9.94 7.07 -0.11
C GLY A 44 -8.87 7.63 -1.04
N ARG A 45 -7.72 6.94 -1.09
CA ARG A 45 -6.71 7.19 -2.11
C ARG A 45 -7.29 6.95 -3.51
N LEU A 46 -6.86 7.77 -4.47
CA LEU A 46 -7.19 7.55 -5.88
C LEU A 46 -6.66 6.18 -6.32
N VAL A 47 -7.53 5.40 -6.96
CA VAL A 47 -7.18 4.08 -7.50
C VAL A 47 -6.14 4.26 -8.61
N GLY A 48 -5.21 3.31 -8.72
CA GLY A 48 -4.15 3.31 -9.73
C GLY A 48 -2.85 3.96 -9.27
N ARG A 49 -2.89 4.91 -8.33
CA ARG A 49 -1.66 5.55 -7.83
C ARG A 49 -0.87 4.62 -6.92
N ARG A 50 0.41 4.45 -7.24
CA ARG A 50 1.37 3.75 -6.37
C ARG A 50 1.89 4.65 -5.27
N ARG A 51 2.31 4.05 -4.15
CA ARG A 51 3.03 4.74 -3.09
C ARG A 51 4.37 5.23 -3.65
N PRO A 52 4.74 6.51 -3.48
CA PRO A 52 6.05 7.01 -3.87
C PRO A 52 7.17 6.23 -3.17
N GLU A 53 8.27 6.01 -3.88
CA GLU A 53 9.46 5.39 -3.28
C GLU A 53 10.06 6.28 -2.20
N SER A 54 10.61 5.65 -1.16
CA SER A 54 11.33 6.34 -0.10
C SER A 54 12.80 5.98 -0.13
N PRO A 55 13.70 6.95 0.18
CA PRO A 55 15.11 6.64 0.38
C PRO A 55 15.33 5.72 1.59
N ASN A 56 14.47 5.81 2.61
CA ASN A 56 14.70 5.17 3.91
C ASN A 56 14.01 3.81 4.06
N PHE A 57 13.00 3.53 3.24
CA PHE A 57 12.10 2.39 3.45
C PHE A 57 11.93 1.51 2.23
N VAL A 58 11.82 0.20 2.48
CA VAL A 58 11.27 -0.79 1.54
C VAL A 58 9.90 -1.20 2.03
N TYR A 59 8.88 -1.07 1.19
CA TYR A 59 7.51 -1.39 1.54
C TYR A 59 7.20 -2.85 1.24
N ILE A 60 6.94 -3.63 2.28
CA ILE A 60 6.54 -5.04 2.17
C ILE A 60 5.01 -5.08 2.17
N ASN A 61 4.44 -5.43 1.02
CA ASN A 61 3.01 -5.66 0.89
C ASN A 61 2.72 -7.13 1.17
N ASP A 62 1.67 -7.40 1.95
CA ASP A 62 1.21 -8.76 2.28
C ASP A 62 2.30 -9.69 2.87
N PRO A 63 2.95 -9.30 3.99
CA PRO A 63 3.93 -10.16 4.66
C PRO A 63 3.30 -11.49 5.08
N GLN A 64 4.00 -12.59 4.81
CA GLN A 64 3.58 -13.95 5.16
C GLN A 64 4.18 -14.41 6.49
N ILE A 65 5.40 -13.96 6.78
CA ILE A 65 6.15 -14.30 7.99
C ILE A 65 6.69 -13.04 8.66
N ARG A 66 6.93 -13.12 9.97
CA ARG A 66 7.43 -11.96 10.74
C ARG A 66 8.80 -11.46 10.26
N SER A 67 9.62 -12.32 9.68
CA SER A 67 10.95 -12.00 9.16
C SER A 67 10.94 -11.27 7.81
N ASP A 68 9.79 -11.14 7.15
CA ASP A 68 9.69 -10.42 5.87
C ASP A 68 9.97 -8.92 6.02
N PHE A 69 9.75 -8.36 7.21
CA PHE A 69 9.89 -6.94 7.52
C PHE A 69 10.49 -6.74 8.91
N GLU A 70 11.02 -5.56 9.18
CA GLU A 70 11.64 -5.24 10.46
C GLU A 70 10.62 -4.64 11.42
N VAL A 71 9.85 -3.64 10.96
CA VAL A 71 8.98 -2.82 11.80
C VAL A 71 7.59 -2.63 11.18
N TYR A 72 6.56 -2.61 12.03
CA TYR A 72 5.21 -2.22 11.63
C TYR A 72 5.05 -0.70 11.63
N HIS A 73 4.46 -0.19 10.57
CA HIS A 73 4.04 1.19 10.48
C HIS A 73 2.52 1.30 10.39
N CYS A 74 1.99 2.28 11.11
CA CYS A 74 0.59 2.60 11.20
C CYS A 74 0.29 3.59 10.07
N ALA A 75 -0.52 3.18 9.10
CA ALA A 75 -0.73 3.91 7.85
C ALA A 75 -2.10 4.58 7.80
N CYS A 76 -2.11 5.80 7.27
CA CYS A 76 -3.36 6.47 6.93
C CYS A 76 -4.05 5.72 5.77
N PRO A 77 -5.36 5.44 5.86
CA PRO A 77 -6.08 4.80 4.76
C PRO A 77 -6.39 5.74 3.59
N SER A 78 -6.29 7.06 3.81
CA SER A 78 -6.68 8.10 2.84
C SER A 78 -5.52 8.73 2.07
N CYS A 79 -4.28 8.64 2.56
CA CYS A 79 -3.09 9.12 1.85
C CYS A 79 -1.87 8.22 2.10
N TRP A 80 -0.67 8.68 1.74
CA TRP A 80 0.58 7.93 1.93
C TRP A 80 1.26 8.15 3.29
N TYR A 81 0.68 8.96 4.16
CA TYR A 81 1.19 9.14 5.52
C TYR A 81 1.25 7.81 6.29
N HIS A 82 2.33 7.64 7.06
CA HIS A 82 2.51 6.56 8.01
C HIS A 82 3.43 7.01 9.14
N CYS A 83 3.27 6.40 10.31
CA CYS A 83 4.13 6.58 11.48
C CYS A 83 4.55 5.20 12.03
N PRO A 84 5.59 5.10 12.85
CA PRO A 84 5.84 3.88 13.64
C PRO A 84 4.60 3.49 14.46
N CYS A 85 4.34 2.19 14.63
CA CYS A 85 3.25 1.73 15.50
C CYS A 85 3.70 1.62 16.97
N ASP A 86 4.04 2.76 17.57
CA ASP A 86 4.31 2.93 19.01
C ASP A 86 3.03 3.36 19.76
N ASP A 87 3.18 3.68 21.05
CA ASP A 87 2.07 4.12 21.92
C ASP A 87 1.45 5.45 21.48
N GLU A 88 2.16 6.26 20.68
CA GLU A 88 1.69 7.55 20.17
C GLU A 88 1.09 7.45 18.75
N ALA A 89 1.13 6.26 18.13
CA ALA A 89 0.74 6.05 16.75
C ALA A 89 -0.72 6.44 16.48
N LEU A 90 -1.63 6.08 17.39
CA LEU A 90 -3.06 6.41 17.25
C LEU A 90 -3.32 7.90 17.35
N THR A 91 -2.62 8.59 18.25
CA THR A 91 -2.69 10.05 18.41
C THR A 91 -2.17 10.74 17.15
N SER A 92 -0.99 10.33 16.68
CA SER A 92 -0.38 10.84 15.45
C SER A 92 -1.28 10.64 14.23
N LEU A 93 -1.91 9.48 14.11
CA LEU A 93 -2.89 9.21 13.05
C LEU A 93 -4.16 10.06 13.19
N ALA A 94 -4.68 10.21 14.41
CA ALA A 94 -5.89 11.00 14.65
C ALA A 94 -5.67 12.47 14.28
N ASP A 95 -4.54 13.05 14.67
CA ASP A 95 -4.20 14.43 14.34
C ASP A 95 -3.97 14.60 12.84
N HIS A 96 -3.21 13.68 12.21
CA HIS A 96 -3.03 13.68 10.76
C HIS A 96 -4.37 13.64 10.01
N ILE A 97 -5.26 12.71 10.38
CA ILE A 97 -6.56 12.55 9.71
C ILE A 97 -7.44 13.79 9.92
N ARG A 98 -7.47 14.35 11.13
CA ARG A 98 -8.25 15.57 11.43
C ARG A 98 -7.76 16.75 10.58
N GLU A 99 -6.46 16.96 10.50
CA GLU A 99 -5.86 18.10 9.82
C GLU A 99 -5.88 17.97 8.29
N LYS A 100 -5.50 16.81 7.77
CA LYS A 100 -5.29 16.60 6.32
C LYS A 100 -6.53 16.08 5.61
N HIS A 101 -7.39 15.32 6.29
CA HIS A 101 -8.52 14.65 5.67
C HIS A 101 -9.89 15.20 6.09
N LYS A 102 -9.98 15.92 7.22
CA LYS A 102 -11.21 16.57 7.72
C LYS A 102 -12.45 15.65 7.59
N PRO A 103 -12.53 14.56 8.38
CA PRO A 103 -13.60 13.58 8.26
C PRO A 103 -14.99 14.21 8.36
N ASN A 104 -15.88 13.83 7.44
CA ASN A 104 -17.26 14.32 7.45
C ASN A 104 -18.10 13.43 8.37
N ASN A 105 -18.83 14.02 9.31
CA ASN A 105 -19.79 13.30 10.13
C ASN A 105 -21.05 13.01 9.29
N VAL A 106 -21.22 11.75 8.88
CA VAL A 106 -22.35 11.29 8.06
C VAL A 106 -23.43 10.61 8.89
N ASP A 107 -23.11 10.15 10.09
CA ASP A 107 -24.04 9.48 11.00
C ASP A 107 -23.75 9.88 12.46
N PRO A 108 -24.35 10.98 12.94
CA PRO A 108 -24.15 11.48 14.30
C PRO A 108 -24.52 10.49 15.40
N SER A 109 -25.42 9.54 15.11
CA SER A 109 -25.87 8.53 16.08
C SER A 109 -24.75 7.59 16.54
N LYS A 110 -23.67 7.48 15.74
CA LYS A 110 -22.54 6.58 15.97
C LYS A 110 -21.32 7.25 16.61
N ASN A 111 -21.34 8.57 16.80
CA ASN A 111 -20.16 9.32 17.26
C ASN A 111 -20.46 10.41 18.28
N ASN A 112 -21.43 10.17 19.16
CA ASN A 112 -21.78 11.10 20.23
C ASN A 112 -22.03 12.53 19.70
N ASN A 113 -22.78 12.64 18.59
CA ASN A 113 -23.06 13.91 17.90
C ASN A 113 -21.81 14.64 17.37
N GLY A 114 -20.78 13.90 16.96
CA GLY A 114 -19.56 14.45 16.34
C GLY A 114 -18.43 14.80 17.32
N ASN A 115 -18.57 14.46 18.60
CA ASN A 115 -17.62 14.86 19.65
C ASN A 115 -16.38 13.96 19.79
N ILE A 116 -16.18 12.99 18.90
CA ILE A 116 -14.98 12.13 18.93
C ILE A 116 -13.82 12.92 18.33
N SER A 117 -13.16 13.71 19.17
CA SER A 117 -11.97 14.47 18.78
C SER A 117 -10.67 13.67 18.96
N ARG A 118 -10.63 12.69 19.86
CA ARG A 118 -9.42 11.95 20.25
C ARG A 118 -9.60 10.43 20.12
N PRO A 119 -8.49 9.68 20.00
CA PRO A 119 -8.53 8.23 20.17
C PRO A 119 -9.22 7.86 21.49
N GLN A 120 -10.15 6.90 21.42
CA GLN A 120 -10.82 6.35 22.60
C GLN A 120 -9.95 5.31 23.31
N VAL A 121 -8.93 4.81 22.62
CA VAL A 121 -7.92 3.89 23.13
C VAL A 121 -6.53 4.42 22.84
N GLN A 122 -5.57 4.09 23.70
CA GLN A 122 -4.17 4.53 23.57
C GLN A 122 -3.30 3.56 22.76
N TYR A 123 -3.75 2.33 22.55
CA TYR A 123 -2.93 1.28 21.92
C TYR A 123 -3.62 0.60 20.74
N VAL A 124 -2.80 0.06 19.84
CA VAL A 124 -3.23 -0.67 18.66
C VAL A 124 -3.61 -2.11 19.02
N ILE A 125 -4.83 -2.54 18.69
CA ILE A 125 -5.35 -3.87 19.00
C ILE A 125 -5.07 -4.81 17.81
N ARG A 126 -4.01 -5.63 17.91
CA ARG A 126 -3.63 -6.61 16.88
C ARG A 126 -4.29 -7.96 17.13
N ASN A 127 -5.17 -8.36 16.21
CA ASN A 127 -5.85 -9.67 16.29
C ASN A 127 -5.09 -10.79 15.56
N LYS A 128 -4.07 -10.46 14.75
CA LYS A 128 -3.31 -11.45 13.97
C LYS A 128 -1.82 -11.27 14.25
N ILE A 129 -1.20 -12.33 14.71
CA ILE A 129 0.26 -12.45 14.84
C ILE A 129 0.73 -13.34 13.70
N LEU A 130 1.64 -12.85 12.86
CA LEU A 130 2.25 -13.67 11.81
C LEU A 130 3.13 -14.76 12.44
N PRO A 131 3.22 -15.95 11.81
CA PRO A 131 4.12 -16.99 12.29
C PRO A 131 5.57 -16.48 12.28
N LYS A 132 6.34 -16.92 13.28
CA LYS A 132 7.78 -16.72 13.29
C LYS A 132 8.35 -17.63 12.19
N GLY A 133 9.08 -17.06 11.23
CA GLY A 133 9.79 -17.89 10.26
C GLY A 133 10.77 -18.79 11.01
N GLU A 134 10.78 -20.08 10.72
CA GLU A 134 11.84 -20.97 11.18
C GLU A 134 13.12 -20.50 10.49
N GLU A 135 14.08 -19.99 11.28
CA GLU A 135 15.46 -19.84 10.84
C GLU A 135 15.96 -21.26 10.61
N THR A 136 15.86 -21.73 9.37
CA THR A 136 16.65 -22.86 8.93
C THR A 136 18.07 -22.34 8.87
N ASP A 137 18.87 -22.69 9.88
CA ASP A 137 20.32 -22.75 9.77
C ASP A 137 20.60 -23.72 8.61
N GLU A 138 20.68 -23.20 7.39
CA GLU A 138 21.34 -23.88 6.28
C GLU A 138 22.84 -23.86 6.57
N LEU A 139 23.24 -24.71 7.51
CA LEU A 139 24.60 -25.19 7.63
C LEU A 139 24.88 -26.00 6.36
N GLU A 140 25.77 -25.43 5.56
CA GLU A 140 26.45 -26.05 4.43
C GLU A 140 26.69 -27.54 4.70
N THR A 141 26.20 -28.40 3.82
CA THR A 141 26.81 -29.72 3.65
C THR A 141 27.12 -29.89 2.18
N GLU A 142 28.40 -30.08 1.95
CA GLU A 142 29.12 -30.04 0.69
C GLU A 142 28.63 -31.11 -0.29
N GLU A 143 28.83 -30.79 -1.57
CA GLU A 143 28.73 -31.68 -2.71
C GLU A 143 29.70 -32.86 -2.56
N GLU A 144 29.20 -34.10 -2.63
CA GLU A 144 29.98 -35.22 -3.17
C GLU A 144 29.09 -36.06 -4.10
N GLU A 145 29.54 -36.14 -5.35
CA GLU A 145 29.06 -36.99 -6.43
C GLU A 145 29.35 -38.47 -6.12
N GLU A 146 28.50 -39.40 -6.57
CA GLU A 146 28.95 -40.61 -7.28
C GLU A 146 27.77 -41.35 -7.97
N GLU A 147 27.95 -41.57 -9.27
CA GLU A 147 27.22 -42.49 -10.16
C GLU A 147 27.57 -43.96 -9.75
N GLU A 148 26.76 -45.02 -9.92
CA GLU A 148 26.51 -45.73 -11.18
C GLU A 148 25.55 -46.95 -10.97
N GLU A 149 24.74 -47.19 -12.00
CA GLU A 149 24.39 -48.46 -12.67
C GLU A 149 23.79 -49.73 -12.00
N GLN A 150 22.59 -50.06 -12.53
CA GLN A 150 22.12 -51.33 -13.12
C GLN A 150 21.77 -52.57 -12.27
N GLY A 151 20.50 -52.96 -12.36
CA GLY A 151 20.01 -54.33 -12.12
C GLY A 151 18.61 -54.60 -12.69
N LYS A 152 18.52 -55.46 -13.71
CA LYS A 152 17.33 -55.77 -14.55
C LYS A 152 16.31 -56.71 -13.87
N GLY A 153 15.01 -56.53 -14.16
CA GLY A 153 13.98 -57.57 -13.92
C GLY A 153 12.55 -57.19 -14.36
N LYS A 154 12.04 -57.84 -15.42
CA LYS A 154 10.77 -57.59 -16.13
C LYS A 154 9.50 -58.07 -15.38
N LYS A 155 8.37 -57.37 -15.53
CA LYS A 155 7.08 -57.86 -16.11
C LYS A 155 5.98 -56.77 -16.12
N ARG A 156 5.08 -56.89 -17.09
CA ARG A 156 4.18 -55.87 -17.68
C ARG A 156 2.81 -55.78 -16.96
N ALA A 157 2.21 -54.58 -16.93
CA ALA A 157 0.82 -54.30 -17.36
C ALA A 157 0.53 -52.77 -17.44
N PRO A 158 -0.42 -52.30 -18.27
CA PRO A 158 -0.52 -50.89 -18.71
C PRO A 158 -1.70 -50.13 -18.07
N LEU A 159 -1.57 -48.80 -17.90
CA LEU A 159 -2.59 -47.72 -17.77
C LEU A 159 -1.92 -46.59 -16.94
N THR A 160 -1.86 -45.30 -17.26
CA THR A 160 -2.64 -44.38 -18.08
C THR A 160 -1.74 -43.25 -18.61
N LYS A 161 -2.22 -42.52 -19.63
CA LYS A 161 -1.47 -41.56 -20.44
C LYS A 161 -1.06 -40.28 -19.69
N ALA A 162 0.20 -39.93 -19.91
CA ALA A 162 0.92 -38.69 -19.67
C ALA A 162 0.08 -37.39 -19.55
N LYS A 163 0.24 -36.69 -18.42
CA LYS A 163 -0.01 -35.24 -18.32
C LYS A 163 1.13 -34.50 -19.03
N ALA A 164 0.79 -33.83 -20.11
CA ALA A 164 1.69 -32.94 -20.83
C ALA A 164 2.11 -31.78 -19.91
N GLN A 165 3.42 -31.59 -19.72
CA GLN A 165 3.98 -30.40 -19.08
C GLN A 165 3.78 -29.18 -20.01
N PRO A 166 3.30 -28.04 -19.49
CA PRO A 166 3.25 -26.81 -20.27
C PRO A 166 4.68 -26.24 -20.40
N LYS A 167 5.17 -26.18 -21.65
CA LYS A 167 6.38 -25.45 -22.00
C LYS A 167 6.22 -23.99 -21.60
N TYR A 168 7.06 -23.51 -20.67
CA TYR A 168 7.21 -22.10 -20.35
C TYR A 168 7.63 -21.34 -21.61
N LYS A 169 6.70 -20.61 -22.22
CA LYS A 169 7.01 -19.61 -23.24
C LYS A 169 7.68 -18.42 -22.55
N LYS A 170 8.92 -18.11 -22.93
CA LYS A 170 9.56 -16.82 -22.61
C LYS A 170 8.62 -15.71 -23.06
N LYS A 171 8.18 -14.89 -22.11
CA LYS A 171 7.26 -13.78 -22.35
C LYS A 171 8.09 -12.58 -22.75
N ASP A 172 7.86 -12.07 -23.96
CA ASP A 172 8.50 -10.87 -24.49
C ASP A 172 8.35 -9.69 -23.53
N THR A 173 9.47 -9.10 -23.15
CA THR A 173 9.65 -8.05 -22.13
C THR A 173 9.16 -6.65 -22.54
N ASN A 174 8.31 -6.53 -23.56
CA ASN A 174 7.81 -5.24 -24.06
C ASN A 174 6.28 -5.10 -24.06
N GLN A 175 5.53 -6.04 -23.47
CA GLN A 175 4.10 -5.82 -23.24
C GLN A 175 3.91 -4.88 -22.04
N LEU A 176 3.70 -3.60 -22.33
CA LEU A 176 3.15 -2.63 -21.37
C LEU A 176 1.94 -3.27 -20.69
N GLY A 177 2.02 -3.44 -19.38
CA GLY A 177 0.91 -4.02 -18.64
C GLY A 177 -0.32 -3.11 -18.79
N ILE A 178 -1.51 -3.70 -18.83
CA ILE A 178 -2.77 -2.94 -18.85
C ILE A 178 -2.79 -1.87 -17.74
N ASN A 179 -2.16 -2.17 -16.59
CA ASN A 179 -1.98 -1.24 -15.48
C ASN A 179 -1.06 -0.04 -15.80
N ASP A 180 -0.04 -0.20 -16.64
CA ASP A 180 0.83 0.89 -17.07
C ASP A 180 0.11 1.83 -18.03
N VAL A 181 -0.80 1.29 -18.85
CA VAL A 181 -1.67 2.08 -19.73
C VAL A 181 -2.60 2.96 -18.91
N TYR A 182 -3.23 2.43 -17.86
CA TYR A 182 -4.08 3.23 -16.97
C TYR A 182 -3.32 4.34 -16.26
N GLN A 183 -2.08 4.08 -15.81
CA GLN A 183 -1.26 5.11 -15.17
C GLN A 183 -0.94 6.26 -16.12
N ARG A 184 -0.55 5.95 -17.37
CA ARG A 184 -0.27 6.98 -18.39
C ARG A 184 -1.50 7.83 -18.73
N ILE A 185 -2.69 7.24 -18.75
CA ILE A 185 -3.94 7.97 -19.00
C ILE A 185 -4.23 8.96 -17.87
N VAL A 186 -4.02 8.56 -16.62
CA VAL A 186 -4.19 9.45 -15.46
C VAL A 186 -3.21 10.61 -15.51
N ASP A 187 -1.93 10.33 -15.77
CA ASP A 187 -0.87 11.34 -15.85
C ASP A 187 -1.15 12.36 -16.98
N LEU A 188 -1.62 11.89 -18.14
CA LEU A 188 -2.06 12.75 -19.25
C LEU A 188 -3.26 13.64 -18.87
N THR A 189 -4.21 13.09 -18.12
CA THR A 189 -5.41 13.82 -17.68
C THR A 189 -5.04 14.93 -16.69
N GLU A 190 -4.07 14.69 -15.81
CA GLU A 190 -3.56 15.68 -14.85
C GLU A 190 -2.76 16.79 -15.53
N MET A 191 -1.90 16.45 -16.50
CA MET A 191 -1.21 17.46 -17.30
C MET A 191 -2.20 18.34 -18.07
N PHE A 192 -3.24 17.76 -18.66
CA PHE A 192 -4.26 18.51 -19.39
C PHE A 192 -5.06 19.44 -18.47
N ASN A 193 -5.46 18.95 -17.29
CA ASN A 193 -6.15 19.77 -16.29
C ASN A 193 -5.27 20.92 -15.77
N SER A 194 -3.97 20.69 -15.60
CA SER A 194 -3.01 21.74 -15.22
C SER A 194 -2.89 22.81 -16.32
N LEU A 195 -2.77 22.41 -17.59
CA LEU A 195 -2.75 23.30 -18.73
C LEU A 195 -4.04 24.13 -18.87
N MET A 196 -5.20 23.51 -18.70
CA MET A 196 -6.49 24.20 -18.81
C MET A 196 -6.73 25.18 -17.65
N LYS A 197 -6.33 24.83 -16.42
CA LYS A 197 -6.41 25.73 -15.27
C LYS A 197 -5.48 26.93 -15.42
N ASN A 198 -4.27 26.73 -15.93
CA ASN A 198 -3.32 27.82 -16.18
C ASN A 198 -3.79 28.76 -17.32
N LYS A 199 -4.55 28.26 -18.30
CA LYS A 199 -5.12 29.08 -19.37
C LYS A 199 -6.22 30.00 -18.89
N ILE A 200 -7.05 29.55 -17.94
CA ILE A 200 -8.16 30.33 -17.36
C ILE A 200 -7.63 31.45 -16.45
N SER A 201 -6.54 31.20 -15.71
CA SER A 201 -5.91 32.23 -14.87
C SER A 201 -5.19 33.32 -15.66
N ASN A 202 -4.72 33.04 -16.88
CA ASN A 202 -4.09 34.06 -17.73
C ASN A 202 -5.11 34.96 -18.46
N THR A 203 -6.30 34.47 -18.79
CA THR A 203 -7.32 35.29 -19.47
C THR A 203 -8.02 36.33 -18.59
N ASN A 204 -7.90 36.24 -17.25
CA ASN A 204 -8.52 37.20 -16.34
C ASN A 204 -7.65 38.43 -16.05
N ASN A 205 -6.39 38.46 -16.47
CA ASN A 205 -5.48 39.59 -16.23
C ASN A 205 -5.43 40.62 -17.38
N ASP A 206 -6.03 40.33 -18.54
CA ASP A 206 -5.94 41.22 -19.72
C ASP A 206 -7.17 42.15 -19.90
N THR A 207 -8.20 42.06 -19.04
CA THR A 207 -9.44 42.87 -19.18
C THR A 207 -9.56 44.09 -18.26
N SER A 208 -8.52 44.48 -17.53
CA SER A 208 -8.58 45.63 -16.61
C SER A 208 -7.62 46.78 -16.96
N ASN A 209 -7.56 47.20 -18.23
CA ASN A 209 -6.91 48.47 -18.62
C ASN A 209 -7.46 48.99 -19.97
N SER A 210 -8.73 49.37 -20.03
CA SER A 210 -9.23 50.28 -21.08
C SER A 210 -10.62 50.85 -20.76
N ALA A 211 -10.72 51.64 -19.70
CA ALA A 211 -11.77 52.65 -19.59
C ALA A 211 -11.31 53.69 -18.56
N ASP A 212 -10.83 54.84 -19.03
CA ASP A 212 -11.32 56.15 -18.58
C ASP A 212 -10.51 57.27 -19.24
N LYS A 213 -11.15 57.88 -20.24
CA LYS A 213 -10.90 59.23 -20.75
C LYS A 213 -12.24 59.96 -20.63
N ALA A 214 -12.32 61.01 -19.82
CA ALA A 214 -13.13 62.22 -20.07
C ALA A 214 -13.02 63.17 -18.86
N ASP A 215 -12.16 64.18 -18.96
CA ASP A 215 -12.54 65.62 -18.98
C ASP A 215 -11.32 66.46 -19.38
#